data_AF-A0A0F4ITG2-F1
#
_entry.id   AF-A0A0F4ITG2-F1
#
_cell.length_a   1.000
_cell.length_b   1.000
_cell.length_c   1.000
_cell.angle_alpha   90.00
_cell.angle_beta   90.00
_cell.angle_gamma   90.00
#
_symmetry.space_group_name_H-M   'P 1'
#
loop_
_entity.id
_entity.type
_entity.pdbx_description
1 polymer ?
#
loop_
_entity_poly.entity_id
_entity_poly.type
_entity_poly.pdbx_seq_one_letter_code
_entity_poly.pdbx_strand_id
1 'polypeptide(L)'
;MAIMLAAADPAVDLLAITTVAGNQTLEKTTLNARRVCTVAGITDVPIAAGCARPLLQPLSVADDVHGASGLDGPRFPEPTVDVVPEHAVELMRRLLVEHPEAVTLVPTAPLTNIALLLTRYPECASRIHEIVLMGGSTERGNRTPAAEFNVYT
;
A
#
# COMPACT_ATOMS: atom_id res chain seq x y z
N MET A 1 8.77 -6.31 -4.05
CA MET A 1 9.73 -6.94 -3.12
C MET A 1 9.16 -7.00 -1.70
N ALA A 2 8.79 -5.87 -1.08
CA ALA A 2 8.29 -5.82 0.31
C ALA A 2 7.19 -6.85 0.64
N ILE A 3 6.20 -7.03 -0.25
CA ILE A 3 5.13 -8.05 -0.09
C ILE A 3 5.72 -9.46 0.06
N MET A 4 6.65 -9.84 -0.81
CA MET A 4 7.25 -11.19 -0.78
C MET A 4 8.12 -11.39 0.45
N LEU A 5 8.87 -10.36 0.87
CA LEU A 5 9.69 -10.42 2.07
C LEU A 5 8.81 -10.59 3.32
N ALA A 6 7.77 -9.77 3.45
CA ALA A 6 6.84 -9.86 4.59
C ALA A 6 6.12 -11.21 4.65
N ALA A 7 5.66 -11.74 3.51
CA ALA A 7 4.95 -13.02 3.47
C ALA A 7 5.86 -14.23 3.70
N ALA A 8 7.16 -14.12 3.43
CA ALA A 8 8.13 -15.20 3.62
C ALA A 8 8.78 -15.22 5.01
N ASP A 9 8.67 -14.12 5.77
CA ASP A 9 9.28 -14.00 7.09
C ASP A 9 8.34 -14.56 8.18
N PRO A 10 8.73 -15.64 8.90
CA PRO A 10 7.89 -16.22 9.95
C PRO A 10 7.70 -15.30 11.17
N ALA A 11 8.47 -14.21 11.29
CA ALA A 11 8.27 -13.21 12.33
C ALA A 11 7.16 -12.20 11.99
N VAL A 12 6.60 -12.25 10.78
CA VAL A 12 5.56 -11.33 10.30
C VAL A 12 4.25 -12.09 10.06
N ASP A 13 3.20 -11.66 10.75
CA ASP A 13 1.83 -12.04 10.41
C ASP A 13 1.23 -10.99 9.46
N LEU A 14 1.18 -11.31 8.17
CA LEU A 14 0.71 -10.40 7.13
C LEU A 14 -0.83 -10.41 7.05
N LEU A 15 -1.48 -9.54 7.85
CA LEU A 15 -2.93 -9.50 7.97
C LEU A 15 -3.68 -9.10 6.68
N ALA A 16 -3.12 -8.16 5.91
CA ALA A 16 -3.73 -7.65 4.69
C ALA A 16 -2.72 -6.87 3.83
N ILE A 17 -3.04 -6.73 2.54
CA ILE A 17 -2.37 -5.81 1.63
C ILE A 17 -3.39 -4.76 1.18
N THR A 18 -3.09 -3.49 1.39
CA THR A 18 -3.91 -2.39 0.87
C THR A 18 -3.15 -1.63 -0.21
N THR A 19 -3.85 -1.23 -1.27
CA THR A 19 -3.26 -0.48 -2.37
C THR A 19 -3.76 0.96 -2.41
N VAL A 20 -2.95 1.82 -3.00
CA VAL A 20 -3.21 3.26 -3.18
C VAL A 20 -2.62 3.69 -4.52
N ALA A 21 -3.15 4.76 -5.11
CA ALA A 21 -2.52 5.41 -6.25
C ALA A 21 -1.25 6.16 -5.81
N GLY A 22 -0.23 6.14 -6.66
CA GLY A 22 1.09 6.70 -6.38
C GLY A 22 2.00 6.45 -7.57
N ASN A 23 2.88 5.44 -7.47
CA ASN A 23 3.76 5.03 -8.58
C ASN A 23 3.00 4.83 -9.90
N GLN A 24 1.76 4.34 -9.82
CA GLN A 24 0.81 4.24 -10.92
C GLN A 24 -0.62 4.52 -10.44
N THR A 25 -1.58 4.46 -11.36
CA THR A 25 -3.01 4.48 -11.04
C THR A 25 -3.38 3.32 -10.11
N LEU A 26 -4.48 3.48 -9.36
CA LEU A 26 -4.92 2.47 -8.40
C LEU A 26 -5.21 1.13 -9.06
N GLU A 27 -5.78 1.14 -10.27
CA GLU A 27 -6.08 -0.08 -11.03
C GLU A 27 -4.80 -0.88 -11.27
N LYS A 28 -3.71 -0.20 -11.64
CA LYS A 28 -2.41 -0.83 -11.90
C LYS A 28 -1.70 -1.25 -10.61
N THR A 29 -1.71 -0.43 -9.56
CA THR A 29 -1.07 -0.82 -8.28
C THR A 29 -1.79 -2.00 -7.64
N THR A 30 -3.13 -2.06 -7.75
CA THR A 30 -3.94 -3.20 -7.32
C THR A 30 -3.67 -4.45 -8.17
N LEU A 31 -3.66 -4.31 -9.50
CA LEU A 31 -3.30 -5.41 -10.40
C LEU A 31 -1.90 -5.97 -10.09
N ASN A 32 -0.93 -5.09 -9.84
CA ASN A 32 0.44 -5.48 -9.54
C ASN A 32 0.57 -6.18 -8.18
N ALA A 33 -0.17 -5.74 -7.16
CA ALA A 33 -0.24 -6.46 -5.89
C ALA A 33 -0.75 -7.90 -6.09
N ARG A 34 -1.86 -8.07 -6.85
CA ARG A 34 -2.38 -9.41 -7.19
C ARG A 34 -1.35 -10.26 -7.95
N ARG A 35 -0.69 -9.69 -8.95
CA ARG A 35 0.35 -10.38 -9.74
C ARG A 35 1.51 -10.86 -8.87
N VAL A 36 1.98 -10.02 -7.96
CA VAL A 36 3.06 -10.38 -7.02
C VAL A 36 2.59 -11.52 -6.11
N CYS A 37 1.39 -11.41 -5.52
CA CYS A 37 0.84 -12.47 -4.68
C CYS A 37 0.66 -13.79 -5.42
N THR A 38 0.14 -13.77 -6.65
CA THR A 38 -0.02 -14.95 -7.50
C THR A 38 1.32 -15.64 -7.76
N VAL A 39 2.36 -14.90 -8.15
CA VAL A 39 3.67 -15.49 -8.44
C VAL A 39 4.35 -16.00 -7.17
N ALA A 40 4.15 -15.33 -6.04
CA ALA A 40 4.73 -15.70 -4.75
C ALA A 40 3.93 -16.78 -3.99
N GLY A 41 2.78 -17.23 -4.50
CA GLY A 41 1.92 -18.21 -3.84
C GLY A 41 1.21 -17.68 -2.59
N ILE A 42 1.03 -16.36 -2.48
CA ILE A 42 0.37 -15.70 -1.33
C ILE A 42 -1.13 -15.64 -1.61
N THR A 43 -1.90 -16.61 -1.11
CA THR A 43 -3.34 -16.72 -1.41
C THR A 43 -4.27 -16.32 -0.26
N ASP A 44 -3.79 -16.39 0.99
CA ASP A 44 -4.64 -16.28 2.17
C ASP A 44 -4.66 -14.86 2.78
N VAL A 45 -4.01 -13.91 2.11
CA VAL A 45 -3.91 -12.50 2.54
C VAL A 45 -4.87 -11.66 1.70
N PRO A 46 -5.87 -10.99 2.32
CA PRO A 46 -6.82 -10.16 1.60
C PRO A 46 -6.14 -8.93 0.98
N ILE A 47 -6.49 -8.63 -0.28
CA ILE A 47 -6.04 -7.44 -1.00
C ILE A 47 -7.21 -6.49 -1.15
N ALA A 48 -7.12 -5.26 -0.64
CA ALA A 48 -8.15 -4.23 -0.80
C ALA A 48 -7.64 -3.00 -1.56
N ALA A 49 -8.45 -2.52 -2.51
CA ALA A 49 -8.19 -1.28 -3.23
C ALA A 49 -8.59 -0.05 -2.38
N GLY A 50 -7.70 0.94 -2.32
CA GLY A 50 -7.91 2.17 -1.55
C GLY A 50 -8.13 3.40 -2.41
N CYS A 51 -7.47 4.51 -2.04
CA CYS A 51 -7.67 5.79 -2.70
C CYS A 51 -7.05 5.84 -4.10
N ALA A 52 -7.85 6.26 -5.09
CA ALA A 52 -7.43 6.44 -6.47
C ALA A 52 -6.68 7.75 -6.76
N ARG A 53 -6.62 8.66 -5.78
CA ARG A 53 -5.98 9.98 -5.91
C ARG A 53 -5.54 10.52 -4.54
N PRO A 54 -4.60 11.48 -4.49
CA PRO A 54 -4.28 12.22 -3.27
C PRO A 54 -5.48 12.97 -2.68
N LEU A 55 -5.37 13.36 -1.42
CA LEU A 55 -6.45 14.06 -0.69
C LEU A 55 -6.84 15.37 -1.37
N LEU A 56 -5.85 16.20 -1.71
CA LEU A 56 -6.07 17.58 -2.15
C LEU A 56 -5.53 17.89 -3.55
N GLN A 57 -4.47 17.20 -3.97
CA GLN A 57 -3.78 17.50 -5.23
C GLN A 57 -4.11 16.49 -6.35
N PRO A 58 -3.91 16.87 -7.62
CA PRO A 58 -4.03 15.94 -8.73
C PRO A 58 -3.07 14.76 -8.58
N LEU A 59 -3.49 13.58 -9.04
CA LEU A 59 -2.60 12.42 -9.08
C LEU A 59 -1.45 12.68 -10.07
N SER A 60 -0.23 12.47 -9.61
CA SER A 60 0.96 12.43 -10.45
C SER A 60 1.62 11.07 -10.27
N VAL A 61 1.81 10.32 -11.36
CA VAL A 61 2.42 8.99 -11.33
C VAL A 61 3.93 9.06 -11.58
N ALA A 62 4.63 7.95 -11.31
CA ALA A 62 6.06 7.76 -11.57
C ALA A 62 6.27 6.68 -12.65
N ASP A 63 5.58 6.83 -13.78
CA ASP A 63 5.65 5.91 -14.92
C ASP A 63 7.00 5.98 -15.66
N ASP A 64 7.69 7.11 -15.55
CA ASP A 64 9.07 7.30 -15.97
C ASP A 64 10.06 6.41 -15.22
N VAL A 65 9.76 6.06 -13.96
CA VAL A 65 10.61 5.20 -13.11
C VAL A 65 10.14 3.74 -13.13
N HIS A 66 8.83 3.51 -13.02
CA HIS A 66 8.25 2.17 -12.84
C HIS A 66 7.66 1.56 -14.12
N GLY A 67 7.72 2.30 -15.22
CA GLY A 67 7.23 1.88 -16.53
C GLY A 67 5.71 1.94 -16.66
N ALA A 68 5.22 1.52 -17.83
CA ALA A 68 3.83 1.68 -18.24
C ALA A 68 2.88 0.83 -17.38
N SER A 69 3.31 -0.35 -16.94
CA SER A 69 2.52 -1.19 -16.04
C SER A 69 2.69 -0.83 -14.56
N GLY A 70 3.75 -0.08 -14.20
CA GLY A 70 4.18 0.14 -12.81
C GLY A 70 4.98 -1.02 -12.22
N LEU A 71 5.23 -2.07 -13.01
CA LEU A 71 6.05 -3.22 -12.66
C LEU A 71 6.66 -3.85 -13.93
N ASP A 72 7.18 -3.00 -14.82
CA ASP A 72 7.75 -3.44 -16.10
C ASP A 72 8.99 -4.34 -15.91
N GLY A 73 9.22 -5.25 -16.87
CA GLY A 73 10.35 -6.19 -16.88
C GLY A 73 9.91 -7.66 -16.87
N PRO A 74 9.41 -8.20 -15.75
CA PRO A 74 8.93 -9.58 -15.66
C PRO A 74 7.60 -9.79 -16.42
N ARG A 75 7.37 -11.02 -16.88
CA ARG A 75 6.07 -11.46 -17.38
C ARG A 75 5.28 -12.11 -16.25
N PHE A 76 4.00 -11.78 -16.16
CA PHE A 76 3.11 -12.30 -15.13
C PHE A 76 2.05 -13.22 -15.76
N PRO A 77 1.67 -14.31 -15.08
CA PRO A 77 0.46 -15.05 -15.41
C PRO A 77 -0.79 -14.21 -15.10
N GLU A 78 -1.96 -14.73 -15.47
CA GLU A 78 -3.23 -14.14 -15.03
C GLU A 78 -3.30 -14.19 -13.50
N PRO A 79 -3.68 -13.09 -12.82
CA PRO A 79 -3.75 -13.08 -11.36
C PRO A 79 -4.84 -14.02 -10.85
N THR A 80 -4.47 -14.89 -9.91
CA THR A 80 -5.33 -15.89 -9.27
C THR A 80 -5.92 -15.45 -7.94
N VAL A 81 -5.42 -14.34 -7.37
CA VAL A 81 -5.87 -13.80 -6.08
C VAL A 81 -6.83 -12.66 -6.33
N ASP A 82 -8.00 -12.65 -5.69
CA ASP A 82 -9.01 -11.61 -5.89
C ASP A 82 -8.81 -10.39 -4.98
N VAL A 83 -9.39 -9.27 -5.39
CA VAL A 83 -9.49 -8.07 -4.57
C VAL A 83 -10.77 -8.17 -3.77
N VAL A 84 -10.71 -7.97 -2.46
CA VAL A 84 -11.92 -7.92 -1.64
C VAL A 84 -12.75 -6.68 -2.03
N PRO A 85 -14.09 -6.76 -2.00
CA PRO A 85 -14.94 -5.63 -2.36
C PRO A 85 -14.89 -4.48 -1.34
N GLU A 86 -14.37 -4.75 -0.13
CA GLU A 86 -14.18 -3.77 0.93
C GLU A 86 -13.10 -2.75 0.55
N HIS A 87 -13.37 -1.47 0.74
CA HIS A 87 -12.38 -0.41 0.50
C HIS A 87 -11.24 -0.51 1.53
N ALA A 88 -10.00 -0.24 1.11
CA ALA A 88 -8.80 -0.39 1.95
C ALA A 88 -8.92 0.26 3.34
N VAL A 89 -9.49 1.47 3.42
CA VAL A 89 -9.68 2.18 4.69
C VAL A 89 -10.65 1.46 5.63
N GLU A 90 -11.71 0.85 5.09
CA GLU A 90 -12.65 0.07 5.88
C GLU A 90 -12.04 -1.26 6.33
N LEU A 91 -11.29 -1.93 5.45
CA LEU A 91 -10.53 -3.14 5.80
C LEU A 91 -9.52 -2.85 6.92
N MET A 92 -8.74 -1.77 6.82
CA MET A 92 -7.80 -1.36 7.87
C MET A 92 -8.52 -1.07 9.19
N ARG A 93 -9.62 -0.31 9.15
CA ARG A 93 -10.42 -0.03 10.36
C ARG A 93 -10.91 -1.32 11.01
N ARG A 94 -11.49 -2.22 10.22
CA ARG A 94 -12.03 -3.49 10.70
C ARG A 94 -10.94 -4.34 11.34
N LEU A 95 -9.80 -4.53 10.67
CA LEU A 95 -8.67 -5.29 11.21
C LEU A 95 -8.12 -4.66 12.50
N LEU A 96 -7.96 -3.34 12.57
CA LEU A 96 -7.47 -2.66 13.78
C LEU A 96 -8.42 -2.81 14.98
N VAL A 97 -9.73 -2.83 14.72
CA VAL A 97 -10.75 -2.97 15.78
C VAL A 97 -10.91 -4.43 16.22
N GLU A 98 -10.90 -5.37 15.28
CA GLU A 98 -11.16 -6.80 15.54
C GLU A 98 -9.93 -7.56 16.02
N HIS A 99 -8.72 -7.15 15.60
CA HIS A 99 -7.50 -7.83 16.02
C HIS A 99 -7.29 -7.66 17.53
N PRO A 100 -6.95 -8.70 18.31
CA PRO A 100 -6.86 -8.61 19.77
C PRO A 100 -5.77 -7.63 20.23
N GLU A 101 -4.65 -7.58 19.51
CA GLU A 101 -3.48 -6.75 19.80
C GLU A 101 -3.41 -5.54 18.87
N ALA A 102 -2.61 -4.53 19.24
CA ALA A 102 -2.35 -3.39 18.37
C ALA A 102 -1.53 -3.82 17.13
N VAL A 103 -1.86 -3.27 15.96
CA VAL A 103 -1.28 -3.69 14.67
C VAL A 103 -0.27 -2.66 14.19
N THR A 104 0.81 -3.11 13.55
CA THR A 104 1.79 -2.24 12.88
C THR A 104 1.36 -1.97 11.44
N LEU A 105 1.37 -0.69 11.04
CA LEU A 105 1.11 -0.28 9.66
C LEU A 105 2.42 -0.05 8.92
N VAL A 106 2.58 -0.60 7.71
CA VAL A 106 3.82 -0.50 6.91
C VAL A 106 3.54 0.17 5.55
N PRO A 107 3.24 1.49 5.51
CA PRO A 107 2.99 2.16 4.25
C PRO A 107 4.29 2.36 3.45
N THR A 108 4.32 1.80 2.24
CA THR A 108 5.45 1.90 1.29
C THR A 108 5.10 2.72 0.04
N ALA A 109 4.11 3.60 0.19
CA ALA A 109 3.46 4.38 -0.86
C ALA A 109 2.89 5.70 -0.24
N PRO A 110 2.26 6.60 -1.03
CA PRO A 110 1.64 7.81 -0.49
C PRO A 110 0.65 7.53 0.65
N LEU A 111 0.65 8.39 1.67
CA LEU A 111 -0.05 8.15 2.94
C LEU A 111 -1.57 8.38 2.89
N THR A 112 -2.16 8.56 1.70
CA THR A 112 -3.59 8.91 1.53
C THR A 112 -4.54 7.98 2.28
N ASN A 113 -4.35 6.66 2.19
CA ASN A 113 -5.17 5.68 2.91
C ASN A 113 -5.03 5.85 4.43
N ILE A 114 -3.81 6.06 4.93
CA ILE A 114 -3.50 6.21 6.36
C ILE A 114 -4.10 7.51 6.89
N ALA A 115 -3.95 8.60 6.15
CA ALA A 115 -4.52 9.90 6.50
C ALA A 115 -6.06 9.84 6.55
N LEU A 116 -6.71 9.20 5.58
CA LEU A 116 -8.16 9.01 5.62
C LEU A 116 -8.61 8.13 6.79
N LEU A 117 -7.90 7.05 7.08
CA LEU A 117 -8.19 6.18 8.23
C LEU A 117 -8.18 6.99 9.53
N LEU A 118 -7.09 7.72 9.80
CA LEU A 118 -6.94 8.46 11.05
C LEU A 118 -7.85 9.70 11.13
N THR A 119 -8.21 10.29 10.00
CA THR A 119 -9.13 11.44 9.96
C THR A 119 -10.58 10.99 10.18
N ARG A 120 -10.98 9.85 9.59
CA ARG A 120 -12.37 9.35 9.64
C ARG A 120 -12.64 8.52 10.90
N TYR A 121 -11.64 7.81 11.39
CA TYR A 121 -11.72 6.87 12.52
C TYR A 121 -10.58 7.14 13.51
N PRO A 122 -10.57 8.30 14.20
CA PRO A 122 -9.49 8.68 15.11
C PRO A 122 -9.28 7.66 16.25
N GLU A 123 -10.30 6.89 16.62
CA GLU A 123 -10.21 5.81 17.61
C GLU A 123 -9.24 4.70 17.20
N CYS A 124 -9.03 4.49 15.89
CA CYS A 124 -8.06 3.52 15.36
C CYS A 124 -6.63 3.86 15.75
N ALA A 125 -6.31 5.12 16.09
CA ALA A 125 -4.96 5.51 16.50
C ALA A 125 -4.49 4.73 17.73
N SER A 126 -5.38 4.41 18.67
CA SER A 126 -5.04 3.63 19.87
C SER A 126 -4.84 2.13 19.61
N ARG A 127 -5.21 1.66 18.41
CA ARG A 127 -5.05 0.27 17.96
C ARG A 127 -3.82 0.09 17.05
N ILE A 128 -3.07 1.15 16.77
CA ILE A 128 -1.86 1.10 15.97
C ILE A 128 -0.67 1.01 16.93
N HIS A 129 0.13 -0.03 16.80
CA HIS A 129 1.35 -0.20 17.59
C HIS A 129 2.45 0.77 17.10
N GLU A 130 2.69 0.77 15.78
CA GLU A 130 3.67 1.65 15.13
C GLU A 130 3.29 1.86 13.65
N ILE A 131 3.79 2.94 13.04
CA ILE A 131 3.75 3.15 11.60
C ILE A 131 5.19 3.19 11.06
N VAL A 132 5.59 2.13 10.35
CA VAL A 132 6.92 2.01 9.73
C VAL A 132 6.81 2.38 8.26
N LEU A 133 7.02 3.66 7.94
CA LEU A 133 6.80 4.18 6.59
C LEU A 133 8.09 4.24 5.76
N MET A 134 7.96 4.00 4.44
CA MET A 134 9.00 4.33 3.46
C MET A 134 8.61 5.62 2.73
N GLY A 135 9.29 6.71 3.10
CA GLY A 135 9.08 8.01 2.49
C GLY A 135 9.84 9.11 3.22
N GLY A 136 10.06 10.22 2.52
CA GLY A 136 10.81 11.37 3.02
C GLY A 136 12.32 11.31 2.74
N SER A 137 13.00 12.41 3.04
CA SER A 137 14.44 12.57 2.91
C SER A 137 14.95 13.59 3.91
N THR A 138 16.11 13.34 4.51
CA THR A 138 16.82 14.32 5.35
C THR A 138 17.81 15.17 4.56
N GLU A 139 18.00 14.87 3.27
CA GLU A 139 18.92 15.57 2.39
C GLU A 139 18.21 15.99 1.10
N ARG A 140 18.45 15.28 -0.01
CA ARG A 140 17.87 15.58 -1.33
C ARG A 140 16.65 14.73 -1.58
N GLY A 141 15.65 15.33 -2.23
CA GLY A 141 14.50 14.60 -2.74
C GLY A 141 14.80 13.84 -4.04
N ASN A 142 13.89 12.93 -4.40
CA ASN A 142 13.94 12.19 -5.66
C ASN A 142 12.81 12.58 -6.64
N ARG A 143 11.79 13.34 -6.18
CA ARG A 143 10.72 13.87 -7.04
C ARG A 143 10.92 15.34 -7.33
N THR A 144 11.32 16.11 -6.32
CA THR A 144 11.86 17.48 -6.47
C THR A 144 13.20 17.54 -5.76
N PRO A 145 13.99 18.62 -5.91
CA PRO A 145 15.25 18.75 -5.16
C PRO A 145 15.09 18.59 -3.64
N ALA A 146 13.92 18.91 -3.07
CA ALA A 146 13.64 18.89 -1.64
C ALA A 146 12.57 17.86 -1.19
N ALA A 147 11.94 17.13 -2.10
CA ALA A 147 10.85 16.21 -1.77
C ALA A 147 11.05 14.79 -2.32
N GLU A 148 10.83 13.81 -1.46
CA GLU A 148 10.72 12.41 -1.82
C GLU A 148 9.30 12.11 -2.36
N PHE A 149 9.20 11.22 -3.34
CA PHE A 149 7.98 10.91 -4.09
C PHE A 149 6.76 10.57 -3.24
N ASN A 150 6.87 9.64 -2.29
CA ASN A 150 5.72 9.21 -1.47
C ASN A 150 5.18 10.33 -0.59
N VAL A 151 6.04 11.23 -0.10
CA VAL A 151 5.64 12.40 0.71
C VAL A 151 5.18 13.57 -0.16
N TYR A 152 5.72 13.69 -1.38
CA TYR A 152 5.32 14.72 -2.34
C TYR A 152 3.91 14.49 -2.91
N THR A 153 3.49 13.22 -3.00
CA THR A 153 2.25 12.77 -3.67
C THR A 153 1.06 12.75 -2.74
#